data_AF-A0A7D5M2R6-F1
#
_entry.id   AF-A0A7D5M2R6-F1
#
_cell.length_a   1.000
_cell.length_b   1.000
_cell.length_c   1.000
_cell.angle_alpha   90.00
_cell.angle_beta   90.00
_cell.angle_gamma   90.00
#
_symmetry.space_group_name_H-M   'P 1'
#
loop_
_entity.id
_entity.type
_entity.pdbx_description
1 polymer ?
#
loop_
_entity_poly.entity_id
_entity_poly.type
_entity_poly.pdbx_seq_one_letter_code
_entity_poly.pdbx_strand_id
1 'polypeptide(L)'
;MKFQTIEPSYTSKDGCRLVWQGVDEDDTDVVILNKKELENLVDIFAKNSTGDVELEDQSSIIRVNSDVTQFTLTNHRLLEAKTNDLQEKVLDFAKIPHEPQYVYVGTKEFYPSVWIRDDEKSLKDVPGKSPKVSLIQAILSSEPEKIRQDLSPTDLFRVFATRRSTRKFEKTKVEDWKVDKILSAADVAPTAGNFQGFQVFLIKNKDTKQALVEAANKQPYVNAPIVLVFCTDPSRVKLKFPPEILEKFSLQDATIAATFSLLAASGVGLSTIWIGMFDEEKVKTILGTDLKPSSILCIGYPDKKKPPKSRRKLKELIKVIE
;
A
#
# COMPACT_ATOMS: atom_id res chain seq x y z
N MET A 1 -6.84 3.58 -26.36
CA MET A 1 -6.80 2.33 -25.59
C MET A 1 -7.87 1.39 -26.10
N LYS A 2 -7.62 0.09 -26.14
CA LYS A 2 -8.58 -0.91 -26.61
C LYS A 2 -8.94 -1.86 -25.48
N PHE A 3 -10.23 -2.10 -25.29
CA PHE A 3 -10.69 -3.13 -24.36
C PHE A 3 -10.15 -4.50 -24.77
N GLN A 4 -9.54 -5.20 -23.83
CA GLN A 4 -8.79 -6.42 -24.08
C GLN A 4 -9.49 -7.64 -23.48
N THR A 5 -9.78 -7.64 -22.19
CA THR A 5 -10.29 -8.82 -21.49
C THR A 5 -11.03 -8.48 -20.21
N ILE A 6 -11.79 -9.46 -19.72
CA ILE A 6 -12.37 -9.49 -18.38
C ILE A 6 -11.66 -10.57 -17.56
N GLU A 7 -11.34 -10.26 -16.31
CA GLU A 7 -10.64 -11.15 -15.39
C GLU A 7 -11.35 -11.16 -14.02
N PRO A 8 -11.16 -12.22 -13.22
CA PRO A 8 -11.62 -12.21 -11.84
C PRO A 8 -11.08 -11.00 -11.07
N SER A 9 -11.94 -10.37 -10.28
CA SER A 9 -11.47 -9.37 -9.31
C SER A 9 -10.68 -10.08 -8.22
N TYR A 10 -9.57 -9.46 -7.82
CA TYR A 10 -8.73 -9.95 -6.74
C TYR A 10 -9.22 -9.50 -5.34
N THR A 11 -10.38 -8.85 -5.28
CA THR A 11 -10.69 -7.81 -4.26
C THR A 11 -12.14 -7.90 -3.82
N SER A 12 -13.01 -8.20 -4.79
CA SER A 12 -14.36 -8.69 -4.59
C SER A 12 -14.40 -10.12 -5.09
N LYS A 13 -14.68 -11.05 -4.18
CA LYS A 13 -14.80 -12.49 -4.47
C LYS A 13 -15.74 -12.79 -5.65
N ASP A 14 -16.78 -11.98 -5.78
CA ASP A 14 -17.83 -12.13 -6.79
C ASP A 14 -17.80 -10.95 -7.80
N GLY A 15 -16.68 -10.22 -7.91
CA GLY A 15 -16.52 -9.08 -8.82
C GLY A 15 -15.60 -9.38 -10.01
N CYS A 16 -15.41 -8.39 -10.90
CA CYS A 16 -14.54 -8.53 -12.07
C CYS A 16 -13.60 -7.34 -12.29
N ARG A 17 -12.61 -7.54 -13.16
CA ARG A 17 -11.70 -6.52 -13.68
C ARG A 17 -11.86 -6.43 -15.19
N LEU A 18 -12.12 -5.23 -15.70
CA LEU A 18 -12.14 -4.91 -17.11
C LEU A 18 -10.81 -4.26 -17.48
N VAL A 19 -10.10 -4.80 -18.48
CA VAL A 19 -8.73 -4.40 -18.82
C VAL A 19 -8.66 -3.76 -20.19
N TRP A 20 -7.99 -2.61 -20.28
CA TRP A 20 -7.66 -1.91 -21.52
C TRP A 20 -6.17 -1.92 -21.77
N GLN A 21 -5.79 -2.14 -23.03
CA GLN A 21 -4.41 -2.09 -23.49
C GLN A 21 -4.16 -0.84 -24.35
N GLY A 22 -3.05 -0.16 -24.07
CA GLY A 22 -2.49 0.94 -24.84
C GLY A 22 -1.67 0.47 -26.02
N VAL A 23 -0.99 1.41 -26.68
CA VAL A 23 -0.14 1.13 -27.85
C VAL A 23 1.18 0.46 -27.44
N ASP A 24 1.68 0.82 -26.24
CA ASP A 24 2.84 0.19 -25.62
C ASP A 24 2.39 -0.94 -24.68
N GLU A 25 3.15 -2.04 -24.61
CA GLU A 25 2.82 -3.21 -23.77
C GLU A 25 2.67 -2.88 -22.27
N ASP A 26 3.30 -1.79 -21.80
CA ASP A 26 3.26 -1.34 -20.42
C ASP A 26 2.13 -0.34 -20.11
N ASP A 27 1.41 0.18 -21.11
CA ASP A 27 0.28 1.12 -20.92
C ASP A 27 -1.02 0.32 -20.78
N THR A 28 -1.48 0.10 -19.55
CA THR A 28 -2.71 -0.65 -19.25
C THR A 28 -3.57 0.11 -18.25
N ASP A 29 -4.88 0.15 -18.51
CA ASP A 29 -5.87 0.72 -17.59
C ASP A 29 -6.88 -0.36 -17.19
N VAL A 30 -7.41 -0.26 -15.96
CA VAL A 30 -8.26 -1.30 -15.37
C VAL A 30 -9.42 -0.65 -14.61
N VAL A 31 -10.63 -1.16 -14.85
CA VAL A 31 -11.84 -0.82 -14.09
C VAL A 31 -12.25 -2.05 -13.28
N ILE A 32 -12.55 -1.86 -12.00
CA ILE A 32 -12.95 -2.95 -11.08
C ILE A 32 -14.43 -2.76 -10.76
N LEU A 33 -15.20 -3.85 -10.87
CA LEU A 33 -16.60 -3.90 -10.48
C LEU A 33 -16.75 -4.84 -9.28
N ASN A 34 -17.46 -4.39 -8.24
CA ASN A 34 -17.93 -5.28 -7.18
C ASN A 34 -19.06 -6.18 -7.70
N LYS A 35 -19.53 -7.10 -6.85
CA LYS A 35 -20.60 -8.04 -7.22
C LYS A 35 -21.84 -7.35 -7.78
N LYS A 36 -22.34 -6.34 -7.07
CA LYS A 36 -23.58 -5.65 -7.40
C LYS A 36 -23.46 -4.86 -8.71
N GLU A 37 -22.33 -4.21 -8.92
CA GLU A 37 -22.02 -3.49 -10.16
C GLU A 37 -21.91 -4.43 -11.36
N LEU A 38 -21.27 -5.59 -11.18
CA LEU A 38 -21.20 -6.64 -12.20
C LEU A 38 -22.58 -7.21 -12.52
N GLU A 39 -23.39 -7.53 -11.51
CA GLU A 39 -24.77 -8.01 -11.69
C GLU A 39 -25.63 -6.99 -12.47
N ASN A 40 -25.54 -5.71 -12.11
CA ASN A 40 -26.23 -4.63 -12.83
C ASN A 40 -25.79 -4.54 -14.30
N LEU A 41 -24.49 -4.66 -14.56
CA LEU A 41 -23.95 -4.62 -15.91
C LEU A 41 -24.36 -5.85 -16.73
N VAL A 42 -24.34 -7.04 -16.11
CA VAL A 42 -24.83 -8.30 -16.69
C VAL A 42 -26.31 -8.20 -17.04
N ASP A 43 -27.13 -7.62 -16.17
CA ASP A 43 -28.56 -7.43 -16.40
C ASP A 43 -28.85 -6.55 -17.62
N ILE A 44 -28.11 -5.44 -17.78
CA ILE A 44 -28.23 -4.55 -18.95
C ILE A 44 -27.85 -5.30 -20.23
N PHE A 45 -26.76 -6.05 -20.19
CA PHE A 45 -26.26 -6.83 -21.32
C PHE A 45 -27.14 -8.02 -21.68
N ALA A 46 -27.68 -8.75 -20.70
CA ALA A 46 -28.56 -9.89 -20.94
C ALA A 46 -29.88 -9.47 -21.59
N LYS A 47 -30.34 -8.24 -21.32
CA LYS A 47 -31.55 -7.64 -21.89
C LYS A 47 -31.33 -6.98 -23.26
N ASN A 48 -30.10 -6.92 -23.76
CA ASN A 48 -29.73 -6.12 -24.94
C ASN A 48 -30.22 -4.66 -24.84
N SER A 49 -30.17 -4.08 -23.63
CA SER A 49 -30.67 -2.73 -23.35
C SER A 49 -29.54 -1.73 -23.17
N THR A 50 -29.87 -0.44 -23.22
CA THR A 50 -28.98 0.64 -22.78
C THR A 50 -29.28 1.02 -21.32
N GLY A 51 -28.29 1.61 -20.64
CA GLY A 51 -28.47 2.00 -19.24
C GLY A 51 -27.16 2.45 -18.59
N ASP A 52 -27.28 2.94 -17.37
CA ASP A 52 -26.15 3.40 -16.56
C ASP A 52 -25.95 2.45 -15.36
N VAL A 53 -24.69 2.14 -15.06
CA VAL A 53 -24.26 1.50 -13.81
C VAL A 53 -23.46 2.53 -13.04
N GLU A 54 -24.03 3.03 -11.95
CA GLU A 54 -23.34 3.88 -10.98
C GLU A 54 -22.42 3.02 -10.11
N LEU A 55 -21.18 3.45 -9.93
CA LEU A 55 -20.20 2.75 -9.10
C LEU A 55 -20.25 3.22 -7.64
N GLU A 56 -19.69 2.43 -6.73
CA GLU A 56 -19.73 2.64 -5.28
C GLU A 56 -19.21 4.02 -4.82
N ASP A 57 -18.33 4.65 -5.60
CA ASP A 57 -17.80 5.99 -5.32
C ASP A 57 -18.79 7.13 -5.63
N GLN A 58 -20.01 6.82 -6.07
CA GLN A 58 -21.12 7.74 -6.39
C GLN A 58 -20.76 8.87 -7.37
N SER A 59 -19.65 8.72 -8.08
CA SER A 59 -19.08 9.74 -8.96
C SER A 59 -18.60 9.16 -10.28
N SER A 60 -18.34 7.85 -10.31
CA SER A 60 -18.02 7.09 -11.51
C SER A 60 -19.26 6.39 -12.06
N ILE A 61 -19.41 6.41 -13.38
CA ILE A 61 -20.57 5.85 -14.10
C ILE A 61 -20.08 5.07 -15.32
N ILE A 62 -20.67 3.89 -15.52
CA ILE A 62 -20.57 3.11 -16.75
C ILE A 62 -21.85 3.32 -17.55
N ARG A 63 -21.75 3.92 -18.71
CA ARG A 63 -22.88 4.15 -19.61
C ARG A 63 -22.84 3.16 -20.76
N VAL A 64 -23.79 2.24 -20.79
CA VAL A 64 -23.96 1.25 -21.85
C VAL A 64 -24.87 1.84 -22.94
N ASN A 65 -24.30 2.14 -24.10
CA ASN A 65 -25.06 2.49 -25.31
C ASN A 65 -25.07 1.33 -26.31
N SER A 66 -25.84 1.47 -27.39
CA SER A 66 -25.99 0.43 -28.42
C SER A 66 -24.70 0.07 -29.14
N ASP A 67 -23.75 0.99 -29.26
CA ASP A 67 -22.52 0.86 -30.04
C ASP A 67 -21.25 0.89 -29.17
N VAL A 68 -21.19 1.83 -28.23
CA VAL A 68 -20.04 2.05 -27.34
C VAL A 68 -20.48 2.16 -25.89
N THR A 69 -19.84 1.37 -25.04
CA THR A 69 -19.94 1.49 -23.59
C THR A 69 -18.83 2.42 -23.09
N GLN A 70 -19.23 3.46 -22.35
CA GLN A 70 -18.34 4.53 -21.87
C GLN A 70 -18.15 4.43 -20.36
N PHE A 71 -16.92 4.66 -19.90
CA PHE A 71 -16.53 4.59 -18.49
C PHE A 71 -16.04 5.96 -18.05
N THR A 72 -16.90 6.70 -17.36
CA THR A 72 -16.56 8.01 -16.78
C THR A 72 -16.17 7.79 -15.34
N LEU A 73 -14.87 7.82 -15.04
CA LEU A 73 -14.35 7.47 -13.71
C LEU A 73 -13.65 8.66 -13.06
N THR A 74 -13.81 8.78 -11.75
CA THR A 74 -13.18 9.84 -10.95
C THR A 74 -11.64 9.75 -11.02
N ASN A 75 -10.98 10.82 -11.48
CA ASN A 75 -9.53 10.90 -11.70
C ASN A 75 -8.96 9.95 -12.77
N HIS A 76 -9.75 9.54 -13.76
CA HIS A 76 -9.30 8.71 -14.87
C HIS A 76 -9.59 9.39 -16.22
N ARG A 77 -8.82 9.04 -17.26
CA ARG A 77 -9.22 9.36 -18.65
C ARG A 77 -10.46 8.56 -19.03
N LEU A 78 -11.33 9.14 -19.87
CA LEU A 78 -12.48 8.43 -20.44
C LEU A 78 -12.00 7.13 -21.11
N LEU A 79 -12.59 6.00 -20.73
CA LEU A 79 -12.36 4.72 -21.38
C LEU A 79 -13.62 4.30 -22.14
N GLU A 80 -13.41 3.62 -23.26
CA GLU A 80 -14.48 3.18 -24.14
C GLU A 80 -14.24 1.73 -24.58
N ALA A 81 -15.32 0.97 -24.73
CA ALA A 81 -15.31 -0.37 -25.29
C ALA A 81 -16.46 -0.51 -26.29
N LYS A 82 -16.26 -1.26 -27.37
CA LYS A 82 -17.37 -1.65 -28.24
C LYS A 82 -18.35 -2.47 -27.41
N THR A 83 -19.62 -2.08 -27.43
CA THR A 83 -20.65 -2.70 -26.59
C THR A 83 -20.74 -4.20 -26.84
N ASN A 84 -20.74 -4.64 -28.10
CA ASN A 84 -20.82 -6.06 -28.45
C ASN A 84 -19.62 -6.87 -27.90
N ASP A 85 -18.40 -6.36 -28.08
CA ASP A 85 -17.17 -7.04 -27.62
C ASP A 85 -17.12 -7.15 -26.08
N LEU A 86 -17.63 -6.13 -25.38
CA LEU A 86 -17.72 -6.12 -23.92
C LEU A 86 -18.85 -7.02 -23.42
N GLN A 87 -20.01 -6.96 -24.07
CA GLN A 87 -21.20 -7.75 -23.77
C GLN A 87 -20.91 -9.25 -23.85
N GLU A 88 -20.31 -9.72 -24.94
CA GLU A 88 -19.93 -11.13 -25.12
C GLU A 88 -19.05 -11.61 -23.95
N LYS A 89 -17.99 -10.85 -23.66
CA LYS A 89 -17.02 -11.20 -22.61
C LYS A 89 -17.61 -11.14 -21.20
N VAL A 90 -18.44 -10.15 -20.89
CA VAL A 90 -19.09 -10.02 -19.58
C VAL A 90 -20.10 -11.13 -19.35
N LEU A 91 -20.92 -11.46 -20.36
CA LEU A 91 -21.88 -12.55 -20.25
C LEU A 91 -21.20 -13.92 -20.17
N ASP A 92 -20.11 -14.15 -20.90
CA ASP A 92 -19.34 -15.39 -20.79
C ASP A 92 -18.65 -15.52 -19.44
N PHE A 93 -18.12 -14.43 -18.90
CA PHE A 93 -17.55 -14.40 -17.55
C PHE A 93 -18.60 -14.73 -16.48
N ALA A 94 -19.82 -14.19 -16.60
CA ALA A 94 -20.91 -14.40 -15.66
C ALA A 94 -21.45 -15.85 -15.62
N LYS A 95 -21.19 -16.66 -16.67
CA LYS A 95 -21.55 -18.09 -16.70
C LYS A 95 -20.62 -18.96 -15.84
N ILE A 96 -19.46 -18.44 -15.45
CA ILE A 96 -18.47 -19.18 -14.65
C ILE A 96 -18.95 -19.17 -13.18
N PRO A 97 -19.18 -20.32 -12.53
CA PRO A 97 -19.67 -20.34 -11.16
C PRO A 97 -18.64 -19.72 -10.19
N HIS A 98 -18.98 -18.55 -9.63
CA HIS A 98 -18.20 -17.85 -8.61
C HIS A 98 -18.44 -18.42 -7.21
N GLU A 99 -18.30 -19.75 -7.04
CA GLU A 99 -18.56 -20.38 -5.73
C GLU A 99 -17.49 -20.04 -4.68
N PRO A 100 -17.91 -19.68 -3.45
CA PRO A 100 -17.08 -19.67 -2.26
C PRO A 100 -16.35 -20.99 -1.95
N GLN A 101 -15.06 -21.08 -2.25
CA GLN A 101 -14.22 -22.08 -1.58
C GLN A 101 -13.95 -21.64 -0.12
N TYR A 102 -14.52 -22.36 0.85
CA TYR A 102 -14.33 -22.14 2.29
C TYR A 102 -13.01 -22.75 2.77
N VAL A 103 -12.26 -22.01 3.58
CA VAL A 103 -11.03 -22.50 4.24
C VAL A 103 -11.42 -23.24 5.53
N TYR A 104 -11.12 -24.54 5.57
CA TYR A 104 -11.24 -25.39 6.76
C TYR A 104 -10.00 -25.24 7.66
N VAL A 105 -10.21 -24.88 8.92
CA VAL A 105 -9.17 -24.88 9.97
C VAL A 105 -9.47 -26.01 10.96
N GLY A 106 -8.54 -26.97 11.06
CA GLY A 106 -8.57 -28.08 12.01
C GLY A 106 -7.21 -28.22 12.72
N THR A 107 -7.26 -28.39 14.04
CA THR A 107 -6.26 -28.04 15.07
C THR A 107 -5.05 -28.98 15.19
N LYS A 108 -3.84 -28.41 15.38
CA LYS A 108 -3.08 -28.52 16.65
C LYS A 108 -1.83 -27.62 16.65
N GLU A 109 -1.68 -26.88 17.76
CA GLU A 109 -0.48 -26.19 18.31
C GLU A 109 0.26 -25.26 17.33
N PHE A 110 0.23 -23.92 17.41
CA PHE A 110 0.29 -22.99 18.54
C PHE A 110 -0.16 -21.61 18.00
N TYR A 111 -1.00 -20.87 18.74
CA TYR A 111 -1.26 -19.39 18.78
C TYR A 111 -2.74 -19.13 19.17
N PRO A 112 -3.01 -18.14 20.05
CA PRO A 112 -4.23 -18.08 20.86
C PRO A 112 -5.48 -17.79 20.03
N SER A 113 -6.50 -18.57 20.33
CA SER A 113 -7.84 -18.63 19.74
C SER A 113 -8.78 -17.55 20.23
N VAL A 114 -9.63 -17.03 19.32
CA VAL A 114 -11.02 -16.68 19.64
C VAL A 114 -11.90 -17.17 18.49
N TRP A 115 -12.96 -17.92 18.82
CA TRP A 115 -14.03 -18.38 17.92
C TRP A 115 -15.39 -18.02 18.51
N ILE A 116 -16.42 -17.91 17.67
CA ILE A 116 -17.79 -18.29 18.02
C ILE A 116 -18.29 -19.21 16.90
N ARG A 117 -18.78 -20.37 17.30
CA ARG A 117 -19.39 -21.42 16.46
C ARG A 117 -20.91 -21.31 16.62
N ASP A 118 -21.67 -21.84 15.66
CA ASP A 118 -22.90 -22.52 16.04
C ASP A 118 -23.18 -23.75 15.18
N ASP A 119 -23.80 -24.72 15.85
CA ASP A 119 -23.87 -26.13 15.51
C ASP A 119 -25.01 -26.44 14.53
N GLU A 120 -24.73 -27.15 13.42
CA GLU A 120 -25.52 -28.29 12.93
C GLU A 120 -24.93 -28.92 11.65
N LYS A 121 -24.56 -30.20 11.77
CA LYS A 121 -24.60 -31.28 10.73
C LYS A 121 -23.49 -31.44 9.68
N SER A 122 -22.63 -32.40 10.03
CA SER A 122 -22.14 -33.59 9.29
C SER A 122 -21.14 -33.48 8.12
N LEU A 123 -19.95 -34.04 8.43
CA LEU A 123 -18.94 -34.58 7.52
C LEU A 123 -19.50 -35.67 6.59
N LYS A 124 -19.27 -35.54 5.27
CA LYS A 124 -19.00 -36.68 4.37
C LYS A 124 -18.02 -36.27 3.25
N ASP A 125 -16.94 -37.04 3.18
CA ASP A 125 -16.10 -37.40 2.02
C ASP A 125 -15.42 -36.32 1.17
N VAL A 126 -14.09 -36.16 1.35
CA VAL A 126 -13.17 -35.82 0.24
C VAL A 126 -11.85 -36.61 0.36
N PRO A 127 -11.52 -37.49 -0.61
CA PRO A 127 -10.23 -38.16 -0.72
C PRO A 127 -9.20 -37.33 -1.51
N GLY A 128 -7.94 -37.34 -1.06
CA GLY A 128 -6.78 -36.82 -1.83
C GLY A 128 -5.97 -35.73 -1.12
N LYS A 129 -5.06 -36.11 -0.22
CA LYS A 129 -4.07 -35.19 0.39
C LYS A 129 -2.86 -35.03 -0.55
N SER A 130 -2.74 -33.88 -1.21
CA SER A 130 -1.44 -33.38 -1.68
C SER A 130 -0.66 -32.78 -0.49
N PRO A 131 0.68 -32.88 -0.44
CA PRO A 131 1.44 -32.52 0.75
C PRO A 131 1.39 -31.01 0.99
N LYS A 132 1.08 -30.62 2.23
CA LYS A 132 1.03 -29.22 2.68
C LYS A 132 2.43 -28.61 2.64
N VAL A 133 2.65 -27.67 1.73
CA VAL A 133 3.88 -26.87 1.66
C VAL A 133 3.76 -25.70 2.64
N SER A 134 4.76 -25.48 3.50
CA SER A 134 4.72 -24.37 4.48
C SER A 134 4.82 -23.01 3.77
N LEU A 135 4.33 -21.92 4.40
CA LEU A 135 4.48 -20.56 3.87
C LEU A 135 5.92 -20.23 3.51
N ILE A 136 6.85 -20.69 4.36
CA ILE A 136 8.28 -20.56 4.17
C ILE A 136 8.75 -21.32 2.92
N GLN A 137 8.28 -22.55 2.73
CA GLN A 137 8.64 -23.38 1.59
C GLN A 137 8.05 -22.84 0.27
N ALA A 138 6.85 -22.25 0.31
CA ALA A 138 6.24 -21.53 -0.81
C ALA A 138 7.02 -20.25 -1.19
N ILE A 139 7.50 -19.50 -0.18
CA ILE A 139 8.35 -18.32 -0.37
C ILE A 139 9.66 -18.71 -1.08
N LEU A 140 10.29 -19.82 -0.65
CA LEU A 140 11.55 -20.29 -1.25
C LEU A 140 11.41 -20.76 -2.71
N SER A 141 10.23 -21.27 -3.10
CA SER A 141 9.96 -21.76 -4.47
C SER A 141 9.41 -20.69 -5.42
N SER A 142 8.97 -19.54 -4.92
CA SER A 142 8.29 -18.52 -5.73
C SER A 142 9.20 -17.74 -6.71
N GLU A 143 8.67 -17.49 -7.91
CA GLU A 143 9.19 -16.52 -8.88
C GLU A 143 8.57 -15.13 -8.62
N PRO A 144 9.24 -14.01 -8.99
CA PRO A 144 8.71 -12.68 -8.71
C PRO A 144 7.53 -12.34 -9.62
N GLU A 145 6.32 -12.36 -9.07
CA GLU A 145 5.12 -11.87 -9.75
C GLU A 145 4.75 -10.42 -9.34
N LYS A 146 4.23 -9.65 -10.31
CA LYS A 146 3.66 -8.31 -10.07
C LYS A 146 2.32 -8.47 -9.32
N ILE A 147 2.35 -8.42 -8.00
CA ILE A 147 1.13 -8.49 -7.17
C ILE A 147 0.37 -7.15 -7.20
N ARG A 148 -0.91 -7.18 -7.56
CA ARG A 148 -1.91 -6.15 -7.22
C ARG A 148 -3.23 -6.84 -6.88
N GLN A 149 -3.54 -6.95 -5.60
CA GLN A 149 -4.92 -7.13 -5.12
C GLN A 149 -5.35 -5.83 -4.46
N ASP A 150 -6.59 -5.42 -4.71
CA ASP A 150 -7.20 -4.23 -4.13
C ASP A 150 -7.76 -4.49 -2.73
N LEU A 151 -7.45 -3.52 -1.89
CA LEU A 151 -7.42 -3.58 -0.43
C LEU A 151 -7.75 -2.14 0.01
N SER A 152 -8.43 -1.98 1.14
CA SER A 152 -8.83 -0.64 1.66
C SER A 152 -7.62 0.31 1.80
N PRO A 153 -7.75 1.64 1.64
CA PRO A 153 -6.63 2.59 1.85
C PRO A 153 -6.01 2.52 3.26
N THR A 154 -6.76 2.01 4.23
CA THR A 154 -6.33 1.76 5.61
C THR A 154 -5.78 0.36 5.82
N ASP A 155 -5.85 -0.50 4.80
CA ASP A 155 -5.24 -1.82 4.85
C ASP A 155 -3.71 -1.65 4.87
N LEU A 156 -3.11 -2.11 5.96
CA LEU A 156 -1.67 -2.04 6.15
C LEU A 156 -0.90 -2.75 5.03
N PHE A 157 -1.41 -3.86 4.49
CA PHE A 157 -0.79 -4.56 3.37
C PHE A 157 -0.91 -3.78 2.07
N ARG A 158 -1.99 -3.02 1.87
CA ARG A 158 -2.05 -2.04 0.76
C ARG A 158 -0.99 -0.97 0.92
N VAL A 159 -0.84 -0.42 2.12
CA VAL A 159 0.18 0.59 2.38
C VAL A 159 1.57 0.05 2.02
N PHE A 160 1.89 -1.18 2.42
CA PHE A 160 3.15 -1.83 2.04
C PHE A 160 3.29 -2.00 0.53
N ALA A 161 2.24 -2.49 -0.13
CA ALA A 161 2.24 -2.79 -1.55
C ALA A 161 2.30 -1.52 -2.41
N THR A 162 1.69 -0.41 -1.99
CA THR A 162 1.45 0.77 -2.85
C THR A 162 2.38 1.94 -2.56
N ARG A 163 2.92 2.08 -1.35
CA ARG A 163 3.79 3.20 -0.99
C ARG A 163 5.04 3.28 -1.88
N ARG A 164 5.36 4.48 -2.38
CA ARG A 164 6.59 4.78 -3.14
C ARG A 164 7.31 6.00 -2.61
N SER A 165 8.62 6.06 -2.88
CA SER A 165 9.41 7.27 -2.70
C SER A 165 8.98 8.35 -3.69
N THR A 166 8.38 9.43 -3.17
CA THR A 166 7.89 10.57 -3.94
C THR A 166 8.85 11.74 -3.83
N ARG A 167 9.26 12.29 -4.97
CA ARG A 167 10.23 13.40 -5.07
C ARG A 167 9.61 14.69 -5.61
N LYS A 168 8.30 14.69 -5.84
CA LYS A 168 7.52 15.85 -6.28
C LYS A 168 6.23 15.85 -5.48
N PHE A 169 6.05 16.89 -4.71
CA PHE A 169 4.88 17.08 -3.86
C PHE A 169 4.07 18.25 -4.40
N GLU A 170 2.76 18.16 -4.27
CA GLU A 170 1.89 19.31 -4.47
C GLU A 170 2.17 20.39 -3.41
N LYS A 171 1.77 21.62 -3.72
CA LYS A 171 1.86 22.76 -2.78
C LYS A 171 0.73 22.76 -1.74
N THR A 172 -0.22 21.82 -1.86
CA THR A 172 -1.38 21.66 -0.98
C THR A 172 -0.94 21.52 0.48
N LYS A 173 -1.54 22.32 1.37
CA LYS A 173 -1.28 22.23 2.81
C LYS A 173 -1.75 20.85 3.31
N VAL A 174 -0.90 20.17 4.08
CA VAL A 174 -1.28 18.95 4.80
C VAL A 174 -2.09 19.35 6.03
N GLU A 175 -3.21 18.66 6.26
CA GLU A 175 -4.10 18.91 7.39
C GLU A 175 -3.42 18.53 8.72
N ASP A 176 -3.62 19.36 9.74
CA ASP A 176 -2.92 19.20 11.03
C ASP A 176 -3.23 17.83 11.68
N TRP A 177 -4.47 17.35 11.59
CA TRP A 177 -4.85 16.02 12.10
C TRP A 177 -4.08 14.85 11.44
N LYS A 178 -3.65 15.00 10.18
CA LYS A 178 -2.80 13.99 9.51
C LYS A 178 -1.39 14.02 10.06
N VAL A 179 -0.86 15.22 10.34
CA VAL A 179 0.44 15.38 10.99
C VAL A 179 0.41 14.78 12.39
N ASP A 180 -0.66 15.02 13.15
CA ASP A 180 -0.84 14.45 14.49
C ASP A 180 -0.86 12.91 14.45
N LYS A 181 -1.59 12.31 13.49
CA LYS A 181 -1.57 10.85 13.29
C LYS A 181 -0.19 10.31 12.93
N ILE A 182 0.59 11.03 12.12
CA ILE A 182 1.96 10.62 11.73
C ILE A 182 2.92 10.66 12.92
N LEU A 183 2.80 11.68 13.76
CA LEU A 183 3.60 11.83 14.98
C LEU A 183 3.19 10.80 16.03
N SER A 184 1.89 10.57 16.22
CA SER A 184 1.38 9.51 17.10
C SER A 184 1.87 8.13 16.67
N ALA A 185 2.00 7.88 15.36
CA ALA A 185 2.59 6.63 14.87
C ALA A 185 4.09 6.48 15.24
N ALA A 186 4.86 7.57 15.23
CA ALA A 186 6.25 7.52 15.73
C ALA A 186 6.31 7.26 17.23
N ASP A 187 5.39 7.85 18.01
CA ASP A 187 5.31 7.68 19.47
C ASP A 187 5.06 6.23 19.90
N VAL A 188 4.17 5.53 19.19
CA VAL A 188 3.84 4.11 19.49
C VAL A 188 4.78 3.10 18.84
N ALA A 189 5.85 3.56 18.17
CA ALA A 189 6.82 2.67 17.54
C ALA A 189 7.54 1.83 18.62
N PRO A 190 7.74 0.51 18.41
CA PRO A 190 8.42 -0.32 19.39
C PRO A 190 9.88 0.10 19.53
N THR A 191 10.35 0.19 20.78
CA THR A 191 11.72 0.60 21.10
C THR A 191 12.38 -0.31 22.12
N ALA A 192 13.71 -0.34 22.14
CA ALA A 192 14.47 -1.16 23.07
C ALA A 192 14.13 -0.82 24.53
N GLY A 193 13.54 -1.78 25.24
CA GLY A 193 13.09 -1.59 26.64
C GLY A 193 12.04 -0.48 26.82
N ASN A 194 11.36 -0.06 25.74
CA ASN A 194 10.43 1.08 25.73
C ASN A 194 11.06 2.43 26.13
N PHE A 195 12.38 2.58 26.01
CA PHE A 195 13.10 3.79 26.43
C PHE A 195 13.02 4.95 25.44
N GLN A 196 12.50 4.71 24.22
CA GLN A 196 12.34 5.74 23.20
C GLN A 196 13.67 6.47 22.94
N GLY A 197 14.71 5.73 22.54
CA GLY A 197 16.06 6.20 22.33
C GLY A 197 16.24 7.12 21.11
N PHE A 198 15.27 7.98 20.83
CA PHE A 198 15.23 8.87 19.67
C PHE A 198 14.49 10.18 19.98
N GLN A 199 14.66 11.16 19.10
CA GLN A 199 13.91 12.41 19.09
C GLN A 199 13.48 12.75 17.66
N VAL A 200 12.30 13.37 17.52
CA VAL A 200 11.76 13.81 16.22
C VAL A 200 11.63 15.33 16.20
N PHE A 201 12.23 15.96 15.19
CA PHE A 201 12.09 17.39 14.93
C PHE A 201 11.09 17.60 13.80
N LEU A 202 9.95 18.23 14.09
CA LEU A 202 8.99 18.68 13.09
C LEU A 202 9.38 20.07 12.57
N ILE A 203 9.78 20.16 11.31
CA ILE A 203 10.27 21.39 10.70
C ILE A 203 9.13 22.13 10.01
N LYS A 204 8.63 23.21 10.63
CA LYS A 204 7.60 24.09 10.06
C LYS A 204 8.20 25.34 9.37
N ASN A 205 9.35 25.81 9.84
CA ASN A 205 10.00 27.03 9.33
C ASN A 205 10.55 26.81 7.90
N LYS A 206 10.26 27.75 6.98
CA LYS A 206 10.66 27.66 5.57
C LYS A 206 12.17 27.81 5.37
N ASP A 207 12.81 28.71 6.10
CA ASP A 207 14.26 28.96 6.01
C ASP A 207 15.04 27.75 6.52
N THR A 208 14.58 27.13 7.61
CA THR A 208 15.15 25.87 8.11
C THR A 208 15.04 24.75 7.06
N LYS A 209 13.89 24.62 6.38
CA LYS A 209 13.76 23.64 5.28
C LYS A 209 14.72 23.92 4.13
N GLN A 210 14.91 25.19 3.78
CA GLN A 210 15.86 25.57 2.74
C GLN A 210 17.30 25.26 3.13
N ALA A 211 17.68 25.51 4.39
CA ALA A 211 18.98 25.11 4.92
C ALA A 211 19.17 23.59 4.89
N LEU A 212 18.12 22.82 5.22
CA LEU A 212 18.15 21.36 5.12
C LEU A 212 18.32 20.86 3.68
N VAL A 213 17.81 21.56 2.67
CA VAL A 213 18.07 21.24 1.25
C VAL A 213 19.57 21.33 0.96
N GLU A 214 20.25 22.38 1.42
CA GLU A 214 21.70 22.53 1.23
C GLU A 214 22.48 21.44 1.96
N ALA A 215 22.06 21.05 3.18
CA ALA A 215 22.67 19.96 3.93
C ALA A 215 22.42 18.58 3.31
N ALA A 216 21.31 18.41 2.57
CA ALA A 216 20.91 17.15 1.96
C ALA A 216 21.30 17.06 0.48
N ASN A 217 22.52 17.47 0.12
CA ASN A 217 23.05 17.40 -1.25
C ASN A 217 22.15 18.11 -2.28
N LYS A 218 21.58 19.25 -1.91
CA LYS A 218 20.72 20.10 -2.76
C LYS A 218 19.50 19.36 -3.33
N GLN A 219 19.00 18.35 -2.62
CA GLN A 219 17.78 17.63 -3.01
C GLN A 219 16.55 18.52 -2.78
N PRO A 220 15.88 19.05 -3.83
CA PRO A 220 14.85 20.09 -3.68
C PRO A 220 13.60 19.59 -2.95
N TYR A 221 13.35 18.28 -2.97
CA TYR A 221 12.23 17.64 -2.27
C TYR A 221 12.39 17.56 -0.76
N VAL A 222 13.53 17.99 -0.21
CA VAL A 222 13.71 18.23 1.24
C VAL A 222 12.90 19.44 1.71
N ASN A 223 12.48 20.31 0.79
CA ASN A 223 11.51 21.37 1.06
C ASN A 223 10.05 20.92 0.88
N ALA A 224 9.69 19.74 1.39
CA ALA A 224 8.33 19.21 1.32
C ALA A 224 7.36 19.96 2.27
N PRO A 225 6.02 19.84 2.08
CA PRO A 225 5.03 20.43 2.98
C PRO A 225 5.28 20.10 4.46
N ILE A 226 5.64 18.85 4.76
CA ILE A 226 6.05 18.40 6.08
C ILE A 226 7.44 17.76 6.00
N VAL A 227 8.31 18.09 6.95
CA VAL A 227 9.66 17.56 7.07
C VAL A 227 9.87 17.15 8.51
N LEU A 228 10.21 15.89 8.72
CA LEU A 228 10.59 15.35 10.02
C LEU A 228 12.06 14.96 9.99
N VAL A 229 12.84 15.33 11.00
CA VAL A 229 14.21 14.81 11.20
C VAL A 229 14.21 13.92 12.42
N PHE A 230 14.59 12.66 12.24
CA PHE A 230 14.72 11.69 13.33
C PHE A 230 16.18 11.66 13.77
N CYS A 231 16.43 11.85 15.06
CA CYS A 231 17.75 11.79 15.66
C CYS A 231 17.83 10.68 16.72
N THR A 232 18.99 10.06 16.87
CA THR A 232 19.26 9.04 17.89
C THR A 232 19.60 9.71 19.22
N ASP A 233 19.07 9.17 20.32
CA ASP A 233 19.37 9.62 21.68
C ASP A 233 19.66 8.42 22.60
N PRO A 234 20.89 7.88 22.59
CA PRO A 234 21.29 6.75 23.43
C PRO A 234 21.27 7.04 24.92
N SER A 235 21.27 8.32 25.32
CA SER A 235 21.22 8.70 26.74
C SER A 235 19.90 8.31 27.41
N ARG A 236 18.83 8.11 26.63
CA ARG A 236 17.52 7.67 27.14
C ARG A 236 17.46 6.19 27.45
N VAL A 237 18.33 5.38 26.83
CA VAL A 237 18.30 3.92 26.95
C VAL A 237 19.02 3.48 28.22
N LYS A 238 18.28 3.15 29.28
CA LYS A 238 18.83 2.80 30.61
C LYS A 238 19.14 1.31 30.79
N LEU A 239 19.37 0.61 29.68
CA LEU A 239 19.76 -0.80 29.71
C LEU A 239 21.25 -0.93 30.05
N LYS A 240 21.63 -2.03 30.70
CA LYS A 240 23.02 -2.31 31.07
C LYS A 240 23.76 -3.01 29.93
N PHE A 241 24.15 -2.25 28.91
CA PHE A 241 24.96 -2.72 27.78
C PHE A 241 26.11 -1.76 27.48
N PRO A 242 27.14 -2.21 26.73
CA PRO A 242 28.19 -1.34 26.22
C PRO A 242 27.64 -0.17 25.38
N PRO A 243 28.32 1.01 25.34
CA PRO A 243 27.85 2.19 24.60
C PRO A 243 27.49 1.93 23.13
N GLU A 244 28.28 1.12 22.44
CA GLU A 244 28.05 0.77 21.03
C GLU A 244 26.73 -0.01 20.81
N ILE A 245 26.28 -0.76 21.81
CA ILE A 245 25.00 -1.47 21.79
C ILE A 245 23.85 -0.49 22.06
N LEU A 246 24.04 0.48 22.96
CA LEU A 246 23.04 1.52 23.23
C LEU A 246 22.85 2.43 22.00
N GLU A 247 23.94 2.82 21.34
CA GLU A 247 23.89 3.55 20.07
C GLU A 247 23.15 2.78 18.98
N LYS A 248 23.42 1.47 18.87
CA LYS A 248 22.71 0.58 17.96
C LYS A 248 21.21 0.55 18.24
N PHE A 249 20.81 0.41 19.50
CA PHE A 249 19.39 0.43 19.89
C PHE A 249 18.73 1.75 19.51
N SER A 250 19.34 2.89 19.84
CA SER A 250 18.82 4.20 19.48
C SER A 250 18.71 4.42 17.96
N LEU A 251 19.66 3.91 17.18
CA LEU A 251 19.57 3.93 15.72
C LEU A 251 18.39 3.09 15.21
N GLN A 252 18.18 1.90 15.78
CA GLN A 252 17.03 1.05 15.45
C GLN A 252 15.72 1.73 15.82
N ASP A 253 15.61 2.27 17.03
CA ASP A 253 14.44 2.99 17.53
C ASP A 253 14.06 4.16 16.60
N ALA A 254 15.03 5.03 16.28
CA ALA A 254 14.80 6.16 15.37
C ALA A 254 14.36 5.70 13.97
N THR A 255 14.94 4.61 13.46
CA THR A 255 14.62 4.06 12.13
C THR A 255 13.22 3.45 12.10
N ILE A 256 12.82 2.74 13.16
CA ILE A 256 11.48 2.16 13.30
C ILE A 256 10.45 3.28 13.43
N ALA A 257 10.69 4.29 14.27
CA ALA A 257 9.79 5.44 14.42
C ALA A 257 9.57 6.18 13.08
N ALA A 258 10.66 6.43 12.33
CA ALA A 258 10.57 7.01 10.99
C ALA A 258 9.78 6.12 10.02
N THR A 259 9.93 4.80 10.12
CA THR A 259 9.17 3.84 9.30
C THR A 259 7.68 3.87 9.66
N PHE A 260 7.33 3.90 10.94
CA PHE A 260 5.94 4.02 11.40
C PHE A 260 5.29 5.31 10.90
N SER A 261 5.97 6.46 11.04
CA SER A 261 5.50 7.73 10.46
C SER A 261 5.31 7.66 8.95
N LEU A 262 6.21 7.01 8.24
CA LEU A 262 6.14 6.83 6.79
C LEU A 262 4.95 5.95 6.36
N LEU A 263 4.63 4.92 7.13
CA LEU A 263 3.48 4.05 6.89
C LEU A 263 2.17 4.77 7.23
N ALA A 264 2.12 5.47 8.37
CA ALA A 264 0.97 6.28 8.77
C ALA A 264 0.65 7.36 7.74
N ALA A 265 1.67 8.08 7.25
CA ALA A 265 1.52 9.06 6.17
C ALA A 265 0.86 8.44 4.92
N SER A 266 1.30 7.23 4.55
CA SER A 266 0.73 6.50 3.43
C SER A 266 -0.73 6.08 3.68
N GLY A 267 -1.05 5.64 4.91
CA GLY A 267 -2.41 5.25 5.32
C GLY A 267 -3.41 6.42 5.35
N VAL A 268 -2.93 7.67 5.50
CA VAL A 268 -3.77 8.88 5.41
C VAL A 268 -3.72 9.55 4.02
N GLY A 269 -3.23 8.82 3.00
CA GLY A 269 -3.25 9.23 1.60
C GLY A 269 -2.08 10.12 1.16
N LEU A 270 -1.08 10.35 2.02
CA LEU A 270 0.11 11.13 1.68
C LEU A 270 1.20 10.22 1.09
N SER A 271 2.20 10.84 0.49
CA SER A 271 3.42 10.17 0.06
C SER A 271 4.63 10.68 0.82
N THR A 272 5.68 9.87 0.82
CA THR A 272 6.91 10.19 1.54
C THR A 272 8.14 9.94 0.70
N ILE A 273 9.25 10.55 1.09
CA ILE A 273 10.59 10.10 0.73
C ILE A 273 11.50 10.14 1.95
N TRP A 274 12.24 9.04 2.11
CA TRP A 274 13.32 8.91 3.07
C TRP A 274 14.61 9.46 2.48
N ILE A 275 15.28 10.32 3.23
CA ILE A 275 16.59 10.88 2.90
C ILE A 275 17.58 10.38 3.95
N GLY A 276 18.50 9.51 3.51
CA GLY A 276 19.60 9.00 4.33
C GLY A 276 20.97 9.57 3.92
N MET A 277 21.02 10.35 2.83
CA MET A 277 22.26 10.98 2.36
C MET A 277 22.15 12.49 2.61
N PHE A 278 22.81 12.95 3.66
CA PHE A 278 22.92 14.35 4.07
C PHE A 278 24.19 14.53 4.92
N ASP A 279 24.61 15.78 5.09
CA ASP A 279 25.71 16.19 5.96
C ASP A 279 25.23 16.28 7.42
N GLU A 280 25.63 15.30 8.25
CA GLU A 280 25.15 15.19 9.64
C GLU A 280 25.47 16.42 10.48
N GLU A 281 26.67 16.99 10.35
CA GLU A 281 27.12 18.14 11.15
C GLU A 281 26.38 19.41 10.76
N LYS A 282 26.09 19.61 9.47
CA LYS A 282 25.23 20.72 9.03
C LYS A 282 23.81 20.56 9.56
N VAL A 283 23.24 19.35 9.52
CA VAL A 283 21.90 19.10 10.06
C VAL A 283 21.85 19.39 11.56
N LYS A 284 22.83 18.92 12.35
CA LYS A 284 22.95 19.24 13.79
C LYS A 284 22.98 20.76 14.04
N THR A 285 23.82 21.47 13.28
CA THR A 285 23.94 22.93 13.36
C THR A 285 22.62 23.62 13.04
N ILE A 286 21.92 23.21 11.98
CA ILE A 286 20.62 23.77 11.57
C ILE A 286 19.55 23.53 12.65
N LEU A 287 19.57 22.37 13.29
CA LEU A 287 18.59 21.99 14.31
C LEU A 287 18.95 22.51 15.72
N GLY A 288 20.18 23.00 15.93
CA GLY A 288 20.67 23.42 17.24
C GLY A 288 20.73 22.26 18.24
N THR A 289 21.19 21.08 17.81
CA THR A 289 21.24 19.87 18.64
C THR A 289 22.53 19.10 18.48
N ASP A 290 22.97 18.44 19.54
CA ASP A 290 24.09 17.48 19.51
C ASP A 290 23.65 16.05 19.14
N LEU A 291 22.33 15.80 19.08
CA LEU A 291 21.79 14.49 18.75
C LEU A 291 22.14 14.12 17.30
N LYS A 292 22.56 12.86 17.09
CA LYS A 292 22.94 12.38 15.76
C LYS A 292 21.71 12.16 14.86
N PRO A 293 21.57 12.88 13.74
CA PRO A 293 20.48 12.66 12.79
C PRO A 293 20.60 11.29 12.11
N SER A 294 19.52 10.51 12.16
CA SER A 294 19.38 9.21 11.51
C SER A 294 18.76 9.34 10.11
N SER A 295 17.70 10.14 9.98
CA SER A 295 16.99 10.30 8.71
C SER A 295 16.20 11.60 8.63
N ILE A 296 15.99 12.07 7.40
CA ILE A 296 15.00 13.11 7.09
C ILE A 296 13.85 12.46 6.32
N LEU A 297 12.63 12.61 6.81
CA LEU A 297 11.41 12.14 6.18
C LEU A 297 10.60 13.32 5.64
N CYS A 298 10.49 13.39 4.32
CA CYS A 298 9.75 14.43 3.62
C CYS A 298 8.38 13.90 3.22
N ILE A 299 7.31 14.65 3.51
CA ILE A 299 5.93 14.19 3.43
C ILE A 299 5.04 15.24 2.76
N GLY A 300 4.12 14.78 1.90
CA GLY A 300 3.11 15.63 1.27
C GLY A 300 2.22 14.86 0.29
N TYR A 301 1.28 15.56 -0.32
CA TYR A 301 0.49 15.01 -1.43
C TYR A 301 1.38 14.78 -2.65
N PRO A 302 1.34 13.59 -3.28
CA PRO A 302 2.15 13.33 -4.46
C PRO A 302 1.55 14.02 -5.69
N ASP A 303 2.37 14.77 -6.42
CA ASP A 303 2.02 15.31 -7.75
C ASP A 303 1.69 14.19 -8.75
N LYS A 304 2.40 13.05 -8.64
CA LYS A 304 2.08 11.82 -9.39
C LYS A 304 2.49 10.59 -8.60
N LYS A 305 1.60 9.59 -8.48
CA LYS A 305 1.93 8.28 -7.91
C LYS A 305 2.76 7.46 -8.89
N LYS A 306 3.82 6.82 -8.38
CA LYS A 306 4.71 5.97 -9.19
C LYS A 306 4.32 4.49 -9.09
N PRO A 307 4.57 3.67 -10.14
CA PRO A 307 4.40 2.23 -10.06
C PRO A 307 5.44 1.56 -9.13
N PRO A 308 5.23 0.29 -8.72
CA PRO A 308 6.27 -0.53 -8.07
C PRO A 308 7.56 -0.58 -8.87
N LYS A 309 8.68 -0.58 -8.15
CA LYS A 309 9.98 -0.97 -8.70
C LYS A 309 10.19 -2.45 -8.45
N SER A 310 10.90 -3.12 -9.35
CA SER A 310 11.36 -4.50 -9.15
C SER A 310 12.15 -4.64 -7.84
N ARG A 311 12.09 -5.84 -7.26
CA ARG A 311 12.74 -6.24 -6.01
C ARG A 311 13.50 -7.53 -6.24
N ARG A 312 14.48 -7.81 -5.38
CA ARG A 312 15.18 -9.10 -5.35
C ARG A 312 14.18 -10.24 -5.10
N LYS A 313 14.49 -11.44 -5.58
CA LYS A 313 13.68 -12.63 -5.28
C LYS A 313 13.75 -12.91 -3.77
N LEU A 314 12.64 -13.32 -3.14
CA LEU A 314 12.58 -13.52 -1.68
C LEU A 314 13.63 -14.52 -1.16
N LYS A 315 13.91 -15.58 -1.93
CA LYS A 315 14.94 -16.59 -1.64
C LYS A 315 16.37 -16.03 -1.51
N GLU A 316 16.63 -14.84 -2.06
CA GLU A 316 17.93 -14.17 -1.90
C GLU A 316 18.04 -13.42 -0.57
N LEU A 317 16.91 -13.15 0.08
CA LEU A 317 16.81 -12.34 1.30
C LEU A 317 16.51 -13.19 2.55
N ILE A 318 15.71 -14.24 2.39
CA ILE A 318 15.24 -15.10 3.47
C ILE A 318 15.94 -16.44 3.38
N LYS A 319 16.67 -16.80 4.44
CA LYS A 319 17.26 -18.13 4.64
C LYS A 319 16.48 -18.85 5.73
N VAL A 320 16.16 -20.11 5.47
CA VAL A 320 15.48 -20.98 6.42
C VAL A 320 16.53 -21.87 7.05
N ILE A 321 16.58 -21.86 8.37
CA ILE A 321 17.44 -22.72 9.17
C ILE A 321 16.46 -23.61 9.94
N GLU A 322 16.45 -24.90 9.62
CA GLU A 322 15.66 -25.93 10.32
C GLU A 322 16.45 -26.55 11.46
#